data_AF-A0A2X1QM13-F1
#
_entry.id   AF-A0A2X1QM13-F1
#
_cell.length_a   1.000
_cell.length_b   1.000
_cell.length_c   1.000
_cell.angle_alpha   90.00
_cell.angle_beta   90.00
_cell.angle_gamma   90.00
#
_symmetry.space_group_name_H-M   'P 1'
#
loop_
_entity.id
_entity.type
_entity.pdbx_description
1 polymer ?
#
loop_
_entity_poly.entity_id
_entity_poly.type
_entity_poly.pdbx_seq_one_letter_code
_entity_poly.pdbx_strand_id
1 'polypeptide(L)'
;MESVKLSKGKIEGSAGILQKGMPNGQVYLAEGIETGASIAMANPKATVLVSFGISNLKNLSELVKRFKPVEVIIAADNDLKAQIKTLEETKKAQAVLSESGLHVTIKMPHSLPNQQKTDWNDVHREKGVGYLKKERLLASSR
;
A
#
# COMPACT_ATOMS: atom_id res chain seq x y z
N MET A 1 -11.56 17.47 24.64
CA MET A 1 -12.57 16.98 23.68
C MET A 1 -11.88 15.92 22.82
N GLU A 2 -12.17 14.64 23.05
CA GLU A 2 -11.77 13.60 22.09
C GLU A 2 -12.62 13.77 20.83
N SER A 3 -11.98 14.13 19.72
CA SER A 3 -12.64 14.11 18.42
C SER A 3 -12.86 12.65 18.02
N VAL A 4 -14.05 12.12 18.30
CA VAL A 4 -14.44 10.79 17.82
C VAL A 4 -14.37 10.81 16.30
N LYS A 5 -13.49 9.97 15.72
CA LYS A 5 -13.32 9.86 14.28
C LYS A 5 -14.66 9.38 13.69
N LEU A 6 -15.38 10.29 13.04
CA LEU A 6 -16.68 10.00 12.44
C LEU A 6 -16.46 9.21 11.15
N SER A 7 -16.98 7.99 11.12
CA SER A 7 -17.00 7.19 9.89
C SER A 7 -18.36 7.33 9.21
N LYS A 8 -18.36 7.70 7.93
CA LYS A 8 -19.57 7.74 7.09
C LYS A 8 -19.38 6.83 5.88
N GLY A 9 -20.40 6.04 5.55
CA GLY A 9 -20.38 5.13 4.41
C GLY A 9 -19.77 3.75 4.70
N LYS A 10 -19.45 3.00 3.65
CA LYS A 10 -18.89 1.64 3.75
C LYS A 10 -17.37 1.74 3.98
N ILE A 11 -16.95 1.47 5.21
CA ILE A 11 -15.54 1.53 5.64
C ILE A 11 -14.76 0.30 5.16
N GLU A 12 -15.39 -0.87 5.20
CA GLU A 12 -14.73 -2.15 4.91
C GLU A 12 -15.04 -2.66 3.51
N GLY A 13 -14.06 -3.27 2.85
CA GLY A 13 -14.22 -3.84 1.51
C GLY A 13 -14.45 -2.78 0.42
N SER A 14 -14.09 -1.54 0.71
CA SER A 14 -14.06 -0.40 -0.20
C SER A 14 -12.66 0.18 -0.24
N ALA A 15 -12.25 0.75 -1.37
CA ALA A 15 -10.99 1.45 -1.50
C ALA A 15 -11.15 2.64 -2.46
N GLY A 16 -10.37 3.69 -2.25
CA GLY A 16 -10.21 4.76 -3.22
C GLY A 16 -9.39 4.25 -4.40
N ILE A 17 -9.89 4.38 -5.62
CA ILE A 17 -9.10 4.10 -6.82
C ILE A 17 -8.36 5.39 -7.17
N LEU A 18 -7.06 5.45 -6.87
CA LEU A 18 -6.24 6.63 -7.16
C LEU A 18 -5.72 6.62 -8.59
N GLN A 19 -5.34 5.45 -9.10
CA GLN A 19 -4.89 5.26 -10.46
C GLN A 19 -5.42 3.94 -11.01
N LYS A 20 -6.00 3.95 -12.22
CA LYS A 20 -6.29 2.73 -12.98
C LYS A 20 -5.15 2.49 -13.95
N GLY A 21 -4.45 1.37 -13.74
CA GLY A 21 -3.34 0.96 -14.59
C GLY A 21 -3.80 0.10 -15.77
N MET A 22 -2.83 -0.56 -16.38
CA MET A 22 -3.08 -1.56 -17.41
C MET A 22 -3.81 -2.79 -16.83
N PRO A 23 -4.70 -3.44 -17.61
CA PRO A 23 -5.23 -4.75 -17.26
C PRO A 23 -4.12 -5.77 -17.03
N ASN A 24 -4.33 -6.71 -16.11
CA ASN A 24 -3.35 -7.74 -15.77
C ASN A 24 -1.98 -7.18 -15.33
N GLY A 25 -1.98 -5.98 -14.75
CA GLY A 25 -0.79 -5.33 -14.20
C GLY A 25 -0.60 -5.58 -12.71
N GLN A 26 0.37 -4.88 -12.12
CA GLN A 26 0.53 -4.80 -10.67
C GLN A 26 -0.59 -3.95 -10.05
N VAL A 27 -1.08 -4.37 -8.89
CA VAL A 27 -1.99 -3.59 -8.05
C VAL A 27 -1.27 -3.22 -6.76
N TYR A 28 -1.16 -1.94 -6.46
CA TYR A 28 -0.63 -1.44 -5.21
C TYR A 28 -1.76 -1.11 -4.24
N LEU A 29 -1.61 -1.55 -2.99
CA LEU A 29 -2.46 -1.20 -1.87
C LEU A 29 -1.68 -0.26 -0.94
N ALA A 30 -2.08 0.99 -0.85
CA ALA A 30 -1.55 1.97 0.09
C ALA A 30 -2.57 2.25 1.20
N GLU A 31 -2.11 2.56 2.40
CA GLU A 31 -3.01 3.00 3.48
C GLU A 31 -3.54 4.42 3.22
N GLY A 32 -2.63 5.35 2.94
CA GLY A 32 -2.88 6.77 2.73
C GLY A 32 -2.81 7.21 1.27
N ILE A 33 -3.41 8.37 0.98
CA ILE A 33 -3.47 8.91 -0.38
C ILE A 33 -2.12 9.46 -0.84
N GLU A 34 -1.31 9.99 0.07
CA GLU A 34 0.02 10.56 -0.19
C GLU A 34 1.01 9.49 -0.65
N THR A 35 1.04 8.36 0.08
CA THR A 35 1.79 7.15 -0.30
C THR A 35 1.30 6.63 -1.65
N GLY A 36 -0.02 6.52 -1.83
CA GLY A 36 -0.62 6.12 -3.11
C GLY A 36 -0.19 7.02 -4.28
N ALA A 37 -0.19 8.33 -4.09
CA ALA A 37 0.16 9.30 -5.13
C ALA A 37 1.63 9.17 -5.54
N SER A 38 2.51 8.99 -4.55
CA SER A 38 3.94 8.74 -4.80
C SER A 38 4.17 7.46 -5.62
N ILE A 39 3.43 6.39 -5.32
CA ILE A 39 3.47 5.13 -6.09
C ILE A 39 2.93 5.33 -7.51
N ALA A 40 1.79 6.02 -7.65
CA ALA A 40 1.17 6.30 -8.94
C ALA A 40 2.12 7.05 -9.88
N MET A 41 2.80 8.07 -9.35
CA MET A 41 3.83 8.82 -10.09
C MET A 41 5.06 7.95 -10.42
N ALA A 42 5.46 7.04 -9.54
CA ALA A 42 6.59 6.14 -9.78
C ALA A 42 6.27 5.06 -10.83
N ASN A 43 5.05 4.54 -10.84
CA ASN A 43 4.58 3.49 -11.76
C ASN A 43 3.24 3.88 -12.42
N PRO A 44 3.27 4.70 -13.49
CA PRO A 44 2.07 5.17 -14.17
C PRO A 44 1.22 4.07 -14.84
N LYS A 45 1.78 2.85 -14.96
CA LYS A 45 1.09 1.71 -15.58
C LYS A 45 0.39 0.80 -14.58
N ALA A 46 0.63 0.97 -13.28
CA ALA A 46 0.04 0.13 -12.24
C ALA A 46 -1.33 0.65 -11.78
N THR A 47 -2.14 -0.23 -11.22
CA THR A 47 -3.34 0.20 -10.49
C THR A 47 -2.94 0.54 -9.07
N VAL A 48 -3.42 1.65 -8.53
CA VAL A 48 -3.15 2.07 -7.15
C VAL A 48 -4.47 2.28 -6.41
N LEU A 49 -4.64 1.53 -5.33
CA LEU A 49 -5.80 1.58 -4.44
C LEU A 49 -5.37 2.07 -3.06
N VAL A 50 -6.24 2.88 -2.43
CA VAL A 50 -6.05 3.43 -1.10
C VAL A 50 -7.07 2.81 -0.15
N SER A 51 -6.62 2.11 0.89
CA SER A 51 -7.48 1.38 1.83
C SER A 51 -8.08 2.26 2.92
N PHE A 52 -7.52 3.45 3.17
CA PHE A 52 -7.89 4.36 4.26
C PHE A 52 -7.78 3.73 5.66
N GLY A 53 -6.92 2.72 5.80
CA GLY A 53 -6.63 2.04 7.05
C GLY A 53 -6.09 0.62 6.84
N ILE A 54 -5.13 0.23 7.69
CA ILE A 54 -4.52 -1.12 7.65
C ILE A 54 -5.56 -2.22 7.89
N SER A 55 -6.50 -1.99 8.81
CA SER A 55 -7.55 -2.95 9.14
C SER A 55 -8.47 -3.29 7.96
N ASN A 56 -8.58 -2.40 6.96
CA ASN A 56 -9.38 -2.62 5.77
C ASN A 56 -8.65 -3.42 4.69
N LEU A 57 -7.31 -3.48 4.69
CA LEU A 57 -6.53 -4.17 3.64
C LEU A 57 -6.97 -5.64 3.43
N LYS A 58 -7.21 -6.36 4.54
CA LYS A 58 -7.67 -7.76 4.52
C LYS A 58 -9.04 -7.95 3.83
N ASN A 59 -9.86 -6.89 3.78
CA ASN A 59 -11.21 -6.93 3.23
C ASN A 59 -11.24 -6.61 1.72
N LEU A 60 -10.10 -6.35 1.09
CA LEU A 60 -10.03 -5.90 -0.31
C LEU A 60 -9.89 -7.02 -1.34
N SER A 61 -9.85 -8.29 -0.94
CA SER A 61 -9.60 -9.43 -1.85
C SER A 61 -10.54 -9.42 -3.06
N GLU A 62 -11.85 -9.33 -2.84
CA GLU A 62 -12.87 -9.33 -3.89
C GLU A 62 -12.82 -8.09 -4.79
N LEU A 63 -12.38 -6.95 -4.27
CA LEU A 63 -12.17 -5.74 -5.08
C LEU A 63 -10.94 -5.90 -5.96
N VAL A 64 -9.83 -6.37 -5.38
CA VAL A 64 -8.54 -6.52 -6.06
C VAL A 64 -8.61 -7.56 -7.18
N LYS A 65 -9.31 -8.68 -6.97
CA LYS A 65 -9.53 -9.71 -8.01
C LYS A 65 -10.14 -9.17 -9.31
N ARG A 66 -10.95 -8.11 -9.24
CA ARG A 66 -11.57 -7.49 -10.43
C ARG A 66 -10.55 -6.89 -11.40
N PHE A 67 -9.36 -6.54 -10.91
CA PHE A 67 -8.27 -6.02 -11.72
C PHE A 67 -7.39 -7.12 -12.33
N LYS A 68 -7.65 -8.40 -12.00
CA LYS A 68 -6.89 -9.57 -12.44
C LYS A 68 -5.37 -9.38 -12.28
N PRO A 69 -4.89 -8.99 -11.09
CA PRO A 69 -3.48 -8.63 -10.91
C PRO A 69 -2.56 -9.81 -11.15
N VAL A 70 -1.39 -9.54 -11.72
CA VAL A 70 -0.26 -10.50 -11.71
C VAL A 70 0.44 -10.52 -10.35
N GLU A 71 0.35 -9.43 -9.61
CA GLU A 71 0.94 -9.24 -8.29
C GLU A 71 0.18 -8.13 -7.56
N VAL A 72 -0.03 -8.32 -6.26
CA VAL A 72 -0.56 -7.33 -5.34
C VAL A 72 0.54 -6.90 -4.38
N ILE A 73 0.81 -5.61 -4.31
CA ILE A 73 1.89 -5.06 -3.48
C ILE A 73 1.27 -4.20 -2.40
N ILE A 74 1.39 -4.60 -1.15
CA ILE A 74 1.04 -3.77 0.00
C ILE A 74 2.21 -2.84 0.27
N ALA A 75 1.99 -1.54 0.04
CA ALA A 75 2.96 -0.50 0.30
C ALA A 75 2.79 0.00 1.74
N ALA A 76 3.52 -0.62 2.67
CA ALA A 76 3.44 -0.35 4.10
C ALA A 76 4.46 0.71 4.53
N ASP A 77 4.10 1.45 5.58
CA ASP A 77 4.99 2.41 6.22
C ASP A 77 6.10 1.68 7.01
N ASN A 78 7.30 2.25 7.05
CA ASN A 78 8.36 1.79 7.93
C ASN A 78 8.37 2.65 9.21
N ASP A 79 7.55 2.24 10.18
CA ASP A 79 7.52 2.86 11.51
C ASP A 79 8.33 2.02 12.50
N LEU A 80 9.46 2.54 13.00
CA LEU A 80 10.33 1.85 13.96
C LEU A 80 9.71 1.67 15.36
N LYS A 81 8.70 2.47 15.72
CA LYS A 81 8.07 2.46 17.05
C LYS A 81 6.74 1.70 17.09
N ALA A 82 5.93 1.80 16.04
CA ALA A 82 4.69 1.04 15.91
C ALA A 82 4.91 -0.38 15.34
N GLN A 83 6.17 -0.74 15.08
CA GLN A 83 6.59 -1.80 14.17
C GLN A 83 6.01 -3.19 14.46
N ILE A 84 5.66 -3.52 15.71
CA ILE A 84 5.13 -4.85 16.02
C ILE A 84 3.67 -4.96 15.57
N LYS A 85 2.77 -4.13 16.11
CA LYS A 85 1.33 -4.25 15.84
C LYS A 85 0.98 -3.95 14.37
N THR A 86 1.50 -2.86 13.83
CA THR A 86 1.21 -2.45 12.44
C THR A 86 1.73 -3.47 11.42
N LEU A 87 2.93 -4.03 11.65
CA LEU A 87 3.47 -5.07 10.77
C LEU A 87 2.69 -6.38 10.90
N GLU A 88 2.29 -6.76 12.12
CA GLU A 88 1.44 -7.94 12.33
C GLU A 88 0.10 -7.81 11.61
N GLU A 89 -0.56 -6.65 11.68
CA GLU A 89 -1.80 -6.42 10.94
C GLU A 89 -1.58 -6.45 9.43
N THR A 90 -0.48 -5.88 8.94
CA THR A 90 -0.12 -5.92 7.52
C THR A 90 0.16 -7.35 7.04
N LYS A 91 0.86 -8.16 7.85
CA LYS A 91 1.11 -9.58 7.56
C LYS A 91 -0.17 -10.41 7.60
N LYS A 92 -1.09 -10.13 8.54
CA LYS A 92 -2.43 -10.76 8.55
C LYS A 92 -3.20 -10.40 7.28
N ALA A 93 -3.17 -9.15 6.85
CA ALA A 93 -3.79 -8.75 5.60
C ALA A 93 -3.17 -9.44 4.39
N GLN A 94 -1.83 -9.55 4.34
CA GLN A 94 -1.14 -10.32 3.30
C GLN A 94 -1.62 -11.78 3.29
N ALA A 95 -1.68 -12.44 4.45
CA ALA A 95 -2.12 -13.83 4.54
C ALA A 95 -3.56 -14.02 4.01
N VAL A 96 -4.51 -13.20 4.46
CA VAL A 96 -5.92 -13.26 4.03
C VAL A 96 -6.07 -13.02 2.52
N LEU A 97 -5.33 -12.04 1.98
CA LEU A 97 -5.34 -11.75 0.55
C LEU A 97 -4.71 -12.91 -0.26
N SER A 98 -3.63 -13.51 0.24
CA SER A 98 -2.98 -14.67 -0.38
C SER A 98 -3.85 -15.92 -0.35
N GLU A 99 -4.54 -16.20 0.76
CA GLU A 99 -5.54 -17.29 0.88
C GLU A 99 -6.68 -17.14 -0.13
N SER A 100 -6.95 -15.91 -0.57
CA SER A 100 -7.93 -15.62 -1.62
C SER A 100 -7.41 -15.90 -3.04
N GLY A 101 -6.20 -16.47 -3.20
CA GLY A 101 -5.58 -16.82 -4.47
C GLY A 101 -4.81 -15.68 -5.14
N LEU A 102 -4.52 -14.58 -4.42
CA LEU A 102 -3.71 -13.48 -4.93
C LEU A 102 -2.23 -13.71 -4.62
N HIS A 103 -1.34 -13.31 -5.52
CA HIS A 103 0.09 -13.24 -5.21
C HIS A 103 0.38 -11.90 -4.51
N VAL A 104 0.63 -11.94 -3.19
CA VAL A 104 0.72 -10.73 -2.37
C VAL A 104 2.09 -10.55 -1.73
N THR A 105 2.68 -9.38 -1.90
CA THR A 105 3.98 -8.99 -1.33
C THR A 105 3.85 -7.73 -0.49
N ILE A 106 4.65 -7.61 0.56
CA ILE A 106 4.73 -6.40 1.40
C ILE A 106 6.02 -5.68 1.04
N LYS A 107 5.94 -4.37 0.83
CA LYS A 107 7.10 -3.51 0.62
C LYS A 107 7.06 -2.31 1.54
N MET A 108 8.19 -2.08 2.19
CA MET A 108 8.43 -0.96 3.08
C MET A 108 9.66 -0.19 2.60
N PRO A 109 9.67 1.14 2.72
CA PRO A 109 10.85 1.95 2.39
C PRO A 109 11.97 1.69 3.40
N HIS A 110 13.22 1.94 3.01
CA HIS A 110 14.28 1.99 4.00
C HIS A 110 14.13 3.24 4.86
N SER A 111 14.54 3.16 6.13
CA SER A 111 14.52 4.31 7.02
C SER A 111 15.46 5.40 6.48
N LEU A 112 14.94 6.62 6.31
CA LEU A 112 15.76 7.77 5.96
C LEU A 112 16.59 8.20 7.19
N PRO A 113 17.80 8.76 6.98
CA PRO A 113 18.62 9.27 8.07
C PRO A 113 17.83 10.28 8.92
N ASN A 114 17.92 10.16 10.24
CA ASN A 114 17.26 11.05 11.21
C ASN A 114 15.73 11.02 11.23
N GLN A 115 15.09 10.03 10.59
CA GLN A 115 13.65 9.80 10.70
C GLN A 115 13.34 8.53 11.51
N GLN A 116 12.39 8.64 12.45
CA GLN A 116 11.91 7.51 13.24
C GLN A 116 10.81 6.71 12.52
N LYS A 117 10.12 7.35 11.58
CA LYS A 117 9.13 6.77 10.68
C LYS A 117 9.43 7.28 9.28
N THR A 118 9.44 6.37 8.31
CA THR A 118 9.59 6.70 6.90
C THR A 118 8.47 6.03 6.11
N ASP A 119 7.71 6.82 5.37
CA ASP A 119 6.77 6.32 4.38
C ASP A 119 7.29 6.53 2.94
N TRP A 120 6.58 5.99 1.95
CA TRP A 120 6.99 6.12 0.55
C TRP A 120 6.92 7.57 0.03
N ASN A 121 6.09 8.41 0.65
CA ASN A 121 5.99 9.82 0.32
C ASN A 121 7.18 10.62 0.89
N ASP A 122 7.70 10.27 2.06
CA ASP A 122 8.95 10.84 2.59
C ASP A 122 10.13 10.55 1.66
N VAL A 123 10.26 9.30 1.21
CA VAL A 123 11.30 8.91 0.23
C VAL A 123 11.13 9.68 -1.07
N HIS A 124 9.88 9.84 -1.55
CA HIS A 124 9.60 10.64 -2.74
C HIS A 124 10.02 12.11 -2.55
N ARG A 125 9.66 12.74 -1.43
CA ARG A 125 9.96 14.14 -1.15
C ARG A 125 11.46 14.39 -1.02
N GLU A 126 12.19 13.48 -0.39
CA GLU A 126 13.63 13.63 -0.12
C GLU A 126 14.50 13.24 -1.33
N LYS A 127 14.16 12.16 -2.03
CA LYS A 127 15.04 11.54 -3.06
C LYS A 127 14.47 11.62 -4.47
N GLY A 128 13.22 12.06 -4.63
CA GLY A 128 12.51 12.14 -5.90
C GLY A 128 11.93 10.79 -6.37
N VAL A 129 11.01 10.86 -7.33
CA VAL A 129 10.23 9.70 -7.81
C VAL A 129 11.11 8.60 -8.43
N GLY A 130 12.24 8.98 -9.03
CA GLY A 130 13.17 8.03 -9.64
C GLY A 130 13.83 7.09 -8.63
N TYR A 131 13.97 7.52 -7.37
CA TYR A 131 14.58 6.74 -6.31
C TYR A 131 13.66 5.64 -5.78
N LEU A 132 12.34 5.83 -5.84
CA LEU A 132 11.35 4.81 -5.51
C LEU A 132 11.52 3.53 -6.34
N LYS A 133 11.95 3.65 -7.59
CA LYS A 133 12.27 2.50 -8.44
C LYS A 133 13.48 1.71 -7.92
N LYS A 134 14.47 2.42 -7.37
CA LYS A 134 15.72 1.86 -6.84
C LYS A 134 15.51 1.17 -5.49
N GLU A 135 14.60 1.68 -4.66
CA GLU A 135 14.21 1.04 -3.39
C GLU A 135 13.32 -0.20 -3.54
N ARG A 136 13.30 -0.82 -4.72
CA ARG A 136 12.60 -2.09 -5.00
C ARG A 136 11.09 -2.02 -4.84
N LEU A 137 10.47 -0.85 -4.62
CA LEU A 137 9.01 -0.67 -4.66
C LEU A 137 8.42 -1.21 -5.97
N LEU A 138 9.14 -1.05 -7.08
CA LEU A 138 8.71 -1.51 -8.41
C LEU A 138 9.25 -2.90 -8.80
N ALA A 139 10.12 -3.51 -8.01
CA ALA A 139 10.69 -4.81 -8.35
C ALA A 139 9.68 -5.93 -8.12
N SER A 140 9.24 -6.66 -9.15
CA SER A 140 8.41 -7.85 -8.89
C SER A 140 9.19 -8.90 -8.09
N SER A 141 8.50 -9.54 -7.16
CA SER A 141 8.98 -10.78 -6.54
C SER A 141 8.90 -11.87 -7.61
N ARG A 142 10.07 -12.31 -8.11
CA ARG A 142 10.20 -13.47 -9.01
C ARG A 142 10.22 -14.76 -8.20
#